data_AF-E4SJM2-F1
#
_entry.id   AF-E4SJM2-F1
#
_cell.length_a   1.000
_cell.length_b   1.000
_cell.length_c   1.000
_cell.angle_alpha   90.00
_cell.angle_beta   90.00
_cell.angle_gamma   90.00
#
_symmetry.space_group_name_H-M   'P 1'
#
loop_
_entity.id
_entity.type
_entity.pdbx_description
1 polymer ?
#
loop_
_entity_poly.entity_id
_entity_poly.type
_entity_poly.pdbx_seq_one_letter_code
_entity_poly.pdbx_strand_id
1 'polypeptide(L)'
;MRNLGKEELIEYLLNYAFKHGLSYILVRGEPYDPALSFKHKHKMIINTNWHNSNELPFIIGHEIGHLMLGDSGIASSSEFFRAKLRRRGSRSIFS
;
A
#
# COMPACT_ATOMS: atom_id res chain seq x y z
N MET A 1 -22.96 -9.27 -10.13
CA MET A 1 -21.83 -8.37 -9.83
C MET A 1 -21.01 -8.22 -11.10
N ARG A 2 -20.66 -7.00 -11.53
CA ARG A 2 -19.77 -6.81 -12.70
C ARG A 2 -18.34 -7.18 -12.30
N ASN A 3 -17.65 -7.97 -13.12
CA ASN A 3 -16.20 -8.11 -13.01
C ASN A 3 -15.59 -6.81 -13.53
N LEU A 4 -14.93 -6.06 -12.66
CA LEU A 4 -14.16 -4.88 -13.05
C LEU A 4 -12.83 -5.35 -13.64
N GLY A 5 -12.42 -4.75 -14.75
CA GLY A 5 -11.03 -4.85 -15.20
C GLY A 5 -10.07 -4.32 -14.14
N LYS A 6 -8.80 -4.72 -14.18
CA LYS A 6 -7.79 -4.30 -13.20
C LYS A 6 -7.71 -2.77 -13.09
N GLU A 7 -7.68 -2.08 -14.23
CA GLU A 7 -7.61 -0.63 -14.33
C GLU A 7 -8.87 0.03 -13.75
N GLU A 8 -10.06 -0.51 -14.08
CA GLU A 8 -11.34 -0.02 -13.53
C GLU A 8 -11.42 -0.20 -12.02
N LEU A 9 -10.88 -1.31 -11.50
CA LEU A 9 -10.82 -1.56 -10.05
C LEU A 9 -9.86 -0.59 -9.36
N ILE A 10 -8.69 -0.32 -9.94
CA ILE A 10 -7.75 0.69 -9.43
C ILE A 10 -8.42 2.07 -9.41
N GLU A 11 -9.06 2.46 -10.50
CA GLU A 11 -9.79 3.73 -10.59
C GLU A 11 -10.89 3.81 -9.53
N TYR A 12 -11.69 2.75 -9.38
CA TYR A 12 -12.72 2.66 -8.34
C TYR A 12 -12.14 2.89 -6.93
N LEU A 13 -11.03 2.23 -6.60
CA LEU A 13 -10.39 2.35 -5.28
C LEU A 13 -9.82 3.75 -5.04
N LEU A 14 -9.18 4.35 -6.04
CA LEU A 14 -8.64 5.72 -5.91
C LEU A 14 -9.76 6.75 -5.76
N ASN A 15 -10.85 6.60 -6.52
CA ASN A 15 -12.05 7.43 -6.39
C ASN A 15 -12.73 7.25 -5.03
N TYR A 16 -12.79 6.02 -4.53
CA TYR A 16 -13.26 5.73 -3.18
C TYR A 16 -12.40 6.47 -2.14
N ALA A 17 -11.07 6.32 -2.21
CA ALA A 17 -10.15 7.00 -1.29
C ALA A 17 -10.36 8.53 -1.29
N PHE A 18 -10.43 9.14 -2.48
CA PHE A 18 -10.65 10.58 -2.64
C PHE A 18 -11.99 11.04 -2.06
N LYS A 19 -13.07 10.29 -2.34
CA LYS A 19 -14.41 10.56 -1.78
C LYS A 19 -14.44 10.51 -0.26
N HIS A 20 -13.58 9.69 0.35
CA HIS A 20 -13.45 9.55 1.80
C HIS A 20 -12.40 10.49 2.42
N GLY A 21 -11.95 11.51 1.69
CA GLY A 21 -11.02 12.53 2.19
C GLY A 21 -9.57 12.07 2.29
N LEU A 22 -9.24 10.93 1.69
CA LEU A 22 -7.86 10.45 1.58
C LEU A 22 -7.21 11.04 0.33
N SER A 23 -5.94 11.37 0.45
CA SER A 23 -5.10 11.77 -0.68
C SER A 23 -4.14 10.64 -1.07
N TYR A 24 -3.69 10.64 -2.32
CA TYR A 24 -2.71 9.67 -2.79
C TYR A 24 -1.70 10.33 -3.73
N ILE A 25 -0.52 9.73 -3.83
CA ILE A 25 0.51 10.08 -4.81
C ILE A 25 0.87 8.79 -5.54
N LEU A 26 0.80 8.81 -6.87
CA LEU A 26 1.29 7.73 -7.71
C LEU A 26 2.74 8.02 -8.11
N VAL A 27 3.63 7.08 -7.85
CA VAL A 27 5.06 7.20 -8.18
C VAL A 27 5.53 5.99 -8.96
N ARG A 28 6.57 6.16 -9.79
CA ARG A 28 7.31 5.04 -10.39
C ARG A 28 8.65 4.90 -9.67
N GLY A 29 8.69 4.07 -8.64
CA GLY A 29 9.91 3.74 -7.89
C GLY A 29 10.58 2.46 -8.38
N GLU A 30 11.46 1.87 -7.56
CA GLU A 30 12.03 0.55 -7.85
C GLU A 30 10.96 -0.55 -7.73
N PRO A 31 11.04 -1.66 -8.49
CA PRO A 31 9.95 -2.66 -8.55
C PRO A 31 9.58 -3.35 -7.23
N TYR A 32 10.43 -3.24 -6.21
CA TYR A 32 10.22 -3.83 -4.89
C TYR A 32 10.03 -2.78 -3.79
N ASP A 33 9.98 -1.50 -4.13
CA ASP A 33 9.64 -0.45 -3.19
C ASP A 33 8.16 -0.56 -2.81
N PRO A 34 7.84 -0.66 -1.51
CA PRO A 34 6.47 -0.82 -1.04
C PRO A 34 5.67 0.48 -1.18
N ALA A 35 4.35 0.35 -1.13
CA ALA A 35 3.48 1.48 -0.85
C ALA A 35 3.66 1.96 0.60
N LEU A 36 3.33 3.23 0.85
CA LEU A 36 3.46 3.86 2.17
C LEU A 36 2.19 4.62 2.53
N SER A 37 1.82 4.61 3.80
CA SER A 37 0.71 5.40 4.33
C SER A 37 1.13 6.31 5.47
N PHE A 38 0.67 7.55 5.41
CA PHE A 38 0.89 8.60 6.39
C PHE A 38 -0.46 8.94 7.04
N LYS A 39 -0.78 8.23 8.13
CA LYS A 39 -2.06 8.38 8.86
C LYS A 39 -2.39 9.83 9.21
N HIS A 40 -1.45 10.55 9.83
CA HIS A 40 -1.64 11.96 10.22
C HIS A 40 -1.90 12.91 9.04
N LYS A 41 -1.56 12.50 7.81
CA LYS A 41 -1.77 13.28 6.59
C LYS A 41 -2.93 12.75 5.74
N HIS A 42 -3.63 11.69 6.19
CA HIS A 42 -4.61 10.94 5.40
C HIS A 42 -4.13 10.72 3.97
N LYS A 43 -2.87 10.29 3.82
CA LYS A 43 -2.18 10.25 2.54
C LYS A 43 -1.47 8.92 2.34
N MET A 44 -1.61 8.33 1.15
CA MET A 44 -0.80 7.17 0.73
C MET A 44 0.10 7.50 -0.47
N ILE A 45 1.19 6.76 -0.62
CA ILE A 45 2.08 6.78 -1.77
C ILE A 45 2.07 5.38 -2.36
N ILE A 46 1.70 5.27 -3.65
CA ILE A 46 1.56 4.00 -4.34
C ILE A 46 2.63 3.92 -5.43
N ASN A 47 3.45 2.88 -5.37
CA ASN A 47 4.42 2.57 -6.41
C ASN A 47 3.75 1.82 -7.56
N THR A 48 3.53 2.50 -8.69
CA THR A 48 2.90 1.91 -9.87
C THR A 48 3.84 1.00 -10.67
N ASN A 49 5.14 0.99 -10.34
CA ASN A 49 6.14 0.09 -10.92
C ASN A 49 6.29 -1.24 -10.15
N TRP A 50 5.34 -1.59 -9.28
CA TRP A 50 5.39 -2.82 -8.49
C TRP A 50 5.59 -4.05 -9.38
N HIS A 51 6.54 -4.92 -9.00
CA HIS A 51 6.95 -6.10 -9.77
C HIS A 51 5.80 -7.03 -10.17
N ASN A 52 4.70 -7.03 -9.41
CA ASN A 52 3.48 -7.74 -9.77
C ASN A 52 2.28 -6.77 -9.89
N SER A 53 2.07 -6.18 -11.07
CA SER A 53 0.99 -5.19 -11.26
C SER A 53 -0.42 -5.69 -10.93
N ASN A 54 -0.66 -7.01 -10.93
CA ASN A 54 -1.95 -7.58 -10.54
C ASN A 54 -2.24 -7.46 -9.04
N GLU A 55 -1.23 -7.19 -8.22
CA GLU A 55 -1.37 -6.93 -6.78
C GLU A 55 -1.69 -5.47 -6.47
N LEU A 56 -1.56 -4.54 -7.43
CA LEU A 56 -1.83 -3.12 -7.20
C LEU A 56 -3.23 -2.83 -6.62
N PRO A 57 -4.33 -3.43 -7.12
CA PRO A 57 -5.63 -3.22 -6.50
C PRO A 57 -5.66 -3.63 -5.02
N PHE A 58 -5.01 -4.75 -4.69
CA PHE A 58 -4.93 -5.24 -3.31
C PHE A 58 -4.11 -4.29 -2.43
N ILE A 59 -2.96 -3.83 -2.92
CA ILE A 59 -2.10 -2.87 -2.22
C ILE A 59 -2.86 -1.55 -1.96
N ILE A 60 -3.59 -1.03 -2.95
CA ILE A 60 -4.35 0.21 -2.78
C ILE A 60 -5.46 0.01 -1.74
N GLY A 61 -6.25 -1.06 -1.84
CA GLY A 61 -7.28 -1.39 -0.85
C GLY A 61 -6.71 -1.56 0.56
N HIS A 62 -5.52 -2.15 0.66
CA HIS A 62 -4.80 -2.32 1.92
C HIS A 62 -4.44 -0.98 2.58
N GLU A 63 -3.85 -0.05 1.82
CA GLU A 63 -3.50 1.28 2.33
C GLU A 63 -4.75 2.12 2.68
N ILE A 64 -5.82 2.03 1.89
CA ILE A 64 -7.12 2.66 2.22
C ILE A 64 -7.59 2.15 3.59
N GLY A 65 -7.57 0.84 3.83
CA GLY A 65 -7.94 0.24 5.11
C GLY A 65 -7.11 0.78 6.27
N HIS A 66 -5.79 0.89 6.09
CA HIS A 66 -4.88 1.48 7.08
C HIS A 66 -5.18 2.94 7.42
N LEU A 67 -5.63 3.72 6.44
CA LEU A 67 -5.97 5.14 6.64
C LEU A 67 -7.39 5.34 7.20
N MET A 68 -8.34 4.45 6.88
CA MET A 68 -9.73 4.53 7.38
C MET A 68 -9.87 4.05 8.83
N LEU A 69 -9.12 3.01 9.23
CA LEU A 69 -9.21 2.39 10.56
C LEU A 69 -8.38 3.13 11.64
N GLY A 70 -8.39 4.48 11.65
CA GLY A 70 -7.60 5.29 12.59
C GLY A 70 -7.46 4.70 14.02
N ASP A 71 -6.20 4.60 14.50
CA ASP A 71 -5.70 4.20 15.83
C ASP A 71 -6.32 3.04 16.63
N SER A 72 -7.26 2.27 16.07
CA SER A 72 -7.91 1.19 16.81
C SER A 72 -8.00 -0.08 15.97
N GLY A 73 -7.05 -1.00 16.19
CA GLY A 73 -7.24 -2.41 15.86
C GLY A 73 -6.30 -2.96 14.79
N ILE A 74 -5.22 -3.56 15.27
CA ILE A 74 -4.43 -4.64 14.66
C ILE A 74 -3.85 -4.31 13.27
N ALA A 75 -2.58 -3.93 13.29
CA ALA A 75 -1.71 -3.70 12.14
C ALA A 75 -1.41 -5.00 11.36
N SER A 76 -2.42 -5.67 10.83
CA SER A 76 -2.26 -6.90 10.06
C SER A 76 -1.85 -6.56 8.62
N SER A 77 -0.57 -6.22 8.44
CA SER A 77 0.25 -6.37 7.21
C SER A 77 1.58 -5.64 7.34
N SER A 78 1.65 -4.56 8.12
CA SER A 78 2.94 -3.93 8.48
C SER A 78 3.83 -4.91 9.25
N GLU A 79 3.26 -5.87 10.00
CA GLU A 79 4.01 -6.94 10.64
C GLU A 79 4.58 -7.97 9.66
N PHE A 80 3.85 -8.31 8.60
CA PHE A 80 4.34 -9.19 7.53
C PHE A 80 5.50 -8.54 6.76
N PHE A 81 5.38 -7.24 6.44
CA PHE A 81 6.43 -6.49 5.75
C PHE A 81 7.62 -6.15 6.65
N ARG A 82 7.40 -5.76 7.92
CA ARG A 82 8.48 -5.60 8.94
C ARG A 82 9.19 -6.92 9.21
N ALA A 83 8.49 -8.05 9.24
CA ALA A 83 9.10 -9.37 9.40
C ALA A 83 9.99 -9.73 8.20
N LYS A 84 9.59 -9.33 6.98
CA LYS A 84 10.39 -9.52 5.76
C LYS A 84 11.66 -8.65 5.73
N LEU A 85 11.57 -7.40 6.21
CA LEU A 85 12.74 -6.52 6.38
C LEU A 85 13.70 -7.04 7.47
N ARG A 86 13.18 -7.52 8.62
CA ARG A 86 14.00 -8.14 9.68
C ARG A 86 14.74 -9.40 9.21
N ARG A 87 14.14 -10.20 8.33
CA ARG A 87 14.81 -11.41 7.79
C ARG A 87 15.87 -11.11 6.74
N ARG A 88 15.83 -9.95 6.07
CA ARG A 88 16.89 -9.52 5.13
C ARG A 88 18.06 -8.79 5.79
N GLY A 89 17.90 -8.31 7.04
CA GLY A 89 18.95 -7.62 7.79
C GLY A 89 20.00 -8.50 8.49
N SER A 90 19.99 -9.82 8.29
CA SER A 90 20.92 -10.75 8.97
C SER A 90 22.09 -11.23 8.10
N ARG A 91 22.62 -10.36 7.23
CA ARG A 91 23.96 -10.53 6.65
C ARG A 91 24.72 -9.20 6.68
N SER A 92 25.77 -9.20 7.51
CA SER A 92 26.94 -8.31 7.51
C SER A 92 26.79 -6.92 8.13
N ILE A 93 27.14 -6.80 9.42
CA ILE A 93 28.20 -5.90 9.90
C ILE A 93 28.62 -6.29 11.33
N PHE A 94 29.55 -7.24 11.42
CA PHE A 94 30.57 -7.31 12.47
C PHE A 94 31.83 -7.89 11.82
N SER A 95 32.77 -7.00 11.51
CA SER A 95 34.22 -7.19 11.40
C SER A 95 34.83 -5.83 11.16
#